data_AF-A0A966EQ41-F1
#
_entry.id   AF-A0A966EQ41-F1
#
_cell.length_a   1.000
_cell.length_b   1.000
_cell.length_c   1.000
_cell.angle_alpha   90.00
_cell.angle_beta   90.00
_cell.angle_gamma   90.00
#
_symmetry.space_group_name_H-M   'P 1'
#
loop_
_entity.id
_entity.type
_entity.pdbx_description
1 polymer ?
#
loop_
_entity_poly.entity_id
_entity_poly.type
_entity_poly.pdbx_seq_one_letter_code
_entity_poly.pdbx_strand_id
1 'polypeptide(L)'
;ELREIIFEDGYWTIGACVSLRSFTERLKTQFPLIDDFCKGFRDTHFVNRYTIWEEFSTSGPSSGIFTVLLSLGAEVIIDGLDERRRMSLEELLYVETLSTVGEQELISAVIVPEMKNSETITSHYQVMTGPYEKDSIIRASFLVELDSNNKVSNSSIWFDVGSGLPIRFESAEKLIKGRPWSRELEQQVSSVISSGDGIGGSLEIGEGFQKVLIQNLLLKFINEHLGEFGQGPSRYQFIDLESELTVRKNN
;
A
#
# COMPACT_ATOMS: atom_id res chain seq x y z
N GLU A 1 -12.79 -23.85 -2.86
CA GLU A 1 -11.43 -23.55 -2.35
C GLU A 1 -10.78 -22.33 -3.01
N LEU A 2 -10.19 -22.39 -4.23
CA LEU A 2 -9.44 -21.25 -4.81
C LEU A 2 -10.24 -19.96 -5.08
N ARG A 3 -11.57 -19.97 -4.97
CA ARG A 3 -12.45 -18.80 -5.15
C ARG A 3 -13.19 -18.39 -3.87
N GLU A 4 -12.81 -18.95 -2.74
CA GLU A 4 -13.46 -18.67 -1.46
C GLU A 4 -12.69 -17.61 -0.67
N ILE A 5 -13.43 -16.93 0.21
CA ILE A 5 -12.90 -16.04 1.23
C ILE A 5 -13.44 -16.54 2.56
N ILE A 6 -12.56 -17.05 3.41
CA ILE A 6 -12.89 -17.70 4.67
C ILE A 6 -12.24 -16.93 5.82
N PHE A 7 -12.95 -16.77 6.93
CA PHE A 7 -12.41 -16.17 8.15
C PHE A 7 -12.39 -17.20 9.27
N GLU A 8 -11.20 -17.58 9.71
CA GLU A 8 -10.97 -18.60 10.74
C GLU A 8 -9.73 -18.22 11.56
N ASP A 9 -9.78 -18.47 12.88
CA ASP A 9 -8.67 -18.26 13.82
C ASP A 9 -7.97 -16.88 13.74
N GLY A 10 -8.74 -15.82 13.44
CA GLY A 10 -8.22 -14.46 13.32
C GLY A 10 -7.51 -14.17 12.00
N TYR A 11 -7.71 -14.99 10.96
CA TYR A 11 -7.15 -14.81 9.64
C TYR A 11 -8.20 -14.90 8.54
N TRP A 12 -8.09 -14.02 7.55
CA TRP A 12 -8.81 -14.07 6.30
C TRP A 12 -7.99 -14.85 5.27
N THR A 13 -8.46 -16.03 4.88
CA THR A 13 -7.89 -16.80 3.78
C THR A 13 -8.63 -16.47 2.51
N ILE A 14 -7.93 -15.93 1.51
CA ILE A 14 -8.45 -15.47 0.24
C ILE A 14 -7.87 -16.35 -0.86
N GLY A 15 -8.70 -17.19 -1.50
CA GLY A 15 -8.24 -18.03 -2.59
C GLY A 15 -7.67 -17.23 -3.77
N ALA A 16 -6.64 -17.75 -4.43
CA ALA A 16 -5.91 -17.03 -5.48
C ALA A 16 -6.80 -16.66 -6.69
N CYS A 17 -7.85 -17.43 -6.98
CA CYS A 17 -8.79 -17.15 -8.05
C CYS A 17 -9.98 -16.25 -7.63
N VAL A 18 -9.98 -15.71 -6.41
CA VAL A 18 -10.94 -14.69 -5.98
C VAL A 18 -10.78 -13.45 -6.86
N SER A 19 -11.88 -12.95 -7.42
CA SER A 19 -11.85 -11.70 -8.18
C SER A 19 -11.68 -10.49 -7.27
N LEU A 20 -11.09 -9.41 -7.79
CA LEU A 20 -10.93 -8.15 -7.06
C LEU A 20 -12.29 -7.60 -6.61
N ARG A 21 -13.35 -7.77 -7.41
CA ARG A 21 -14.73 -7.49 -6.97
C ARG A 21 -15.10 -8.27 -5.71
N SER A 22 -14.96 -9.59 -5.72
CA SER A 22 -15.38 -10.43 -4.59
C SER A 22 -14.55 -10.13 -3.34
N PHE A 23 -13.24 -9.90 -3.52
CA PHE A 23 -12.33 -9.44 -2.48
C PHE A 23 -12.82 -8.13 -1.84
N THR A 24 -13.06 -7.11 -2.65
CA THR A 24 -13.43 -5.77 -2.19
C THR A 24 -14.80 -5.75 -1.52
N GLU A 25 -15.79 -6.41 -2.12
CA GLU A 25 -17.14 -6.51 -1.55
C GLU A 25 -17.14 -7.21 -0.18
N ARG A 26 -16.28 -8.22 0.00
CA ARG A 26 -16.19 -8.98 1.25
C ARG A 26 -15.37 -8.28 2.32
N LEU A 27 -14.28 -7.61 1.97
CA LEU A 27 -13.26 -7.19 2.93
C LEU A 27 -13.22 -5.67 3.20
N LYS A 28 -13.84 -4.82 2.37
CA LYS A 28 -13.80 -3.36 2.56
C LYS A 28 -14.32 -2.90 3.93
N THR A 29 -15.29 -3.60 4.49
CA THR A 29 -15.87 -3.25 5.80
C THR A 29 -15.04 -3.76 6.98
N GLN A 30 -14.05 -4.63 6.71
CA GLN A 30 -13.18 -5.24 7.71
C GLN A 30 -11.83 -4.51 7.80
N PHE A 31 -11.41 -3.87 6.70
CA PHE A 31 -10.11 -3.21 6.59
C PHE A 31 -10.28 -1.80 6.01
N PRO A 32 -10.03 -0.74 6.80
CA PRO A 32 -10.09 0.64 6.33
C PRO A 32 -9.19 0.90 5.10
N LEU A 33 -8.00 0.29 5.05
CA LEU A 33 -7.10 0.43 3.90
C LEU A 33 -7.68 -0.19 2.62
N ILE A 34 -8.43 -1.28 2.72
CA ILE A 34 -9.12 -1.87 1.55
C ILE A 34 -10.26 -0.96 1.11
N ASP A 35 -10.99 -0.33 2.04
CA ASP A 35 -11.99 0.68 1.68
C ASP A 35 -11.36 1.88 0.95
N ASP A 36 -10.21 2.37 1.43
CA ASP A 36 -9.47 3.43 0.75
C ASP A 36 -9.01 3.02 -0.65
N PHE A 37 -8.49 1.81 -0.79
CA PHE A 37 -8.14 1.23 -2.10
C PHE A 37 -9.34 1.22 -3.06
N CYS A 38 -10.52 0.83 -2.58
CA CYS A 38 -11.73 0.78 -3.40
C CYS A 38 -12.15 2.15 -3.95
N LYS A 39 -11.86 3.25 -3.24
CA LYS A 39 -12.16 4.63 -3.70
C LYS A 39 -11.37 5.00 -4.95
N GLY A 40 -10.26 4.31 -5.22
CA GLY A 40 -9.42 4.49 -6.39
C GLY A 40 -9.97 3.84 -7.67
N PHE A 41 -10.95 2.94 -7.59
CA PHE A 41 -11.42 2.21 -8.78
C PHE A 41 -11.98 3.14 -9.87
N ARG A 42 -11.46 2.96 -11.09
CA ARG A 42 -11.90 3.69 -12.30
C ARG A 42 -12.51 2.76 -13.34
N ASP A 43 -12.00 1.54 -13.47
CA ASP A 43 -12.45 0.58 -14.48
C ASP A 43 -13.18 -0.61 -13.83
N THR A 44 -14.50 -0.66 -14.01
CA THR A 44 -15.33 -1.75 -13.49
C THR A 44 -15.05 -3.08 -14.19
N HIS A 45 -14.65 -3.07 -15.47
CA HIS A 45 -14.31 -4.32 -16.19
C HIS A 45 -13.04 -4.95 -15.64
N PHE A 46 -12.04 -4.12 -15.33
CA PHE A 46 -10.82 -4.56 -14.67
C PHE A 46 -11.14 -5.22 -13.32
N VAL A 47 -11.87 -4.52 -12.42
CA VAL A 47 -12.22 -5.04 -11.09
C VAL A 47 -13.04 -6.35 -11.16
N ASN A 48 -13.86 -6.52 -12.20
CA ASN A 48 -14.68 -7.72 -12.37
C ASN A 48 -13.87 -8.96 -12.81
N ARG A 49 -12.80 -8.77 -13.59
CA ARG A 49 -12.03 -9.86 -14.20
C ARG A 49 -10.72 -10.16 -13.48
N TYR A 50 -10.11 -9.14 -12.88
CA TYR A 50 -8.84 -9.26 -12.19
C TYR A 50 -8.99 -10.20 -10.99
N THR A 51 -8.04 -11.12 -10.80
CA THR A 51 -8.01 -12.04 -9.65
C THR A 51 -6.76 -11.80 -8.82
N ILE A 52 -6.76 -12.21 -7.57
CA ILE A 52 -5.61 -12.05 -6.66
C ILE A 52 -4.34 -12.72 -7.24
N TRP A 53 -4.49 -13.84 -7.93
CA TRP A 53 -3.41 -14.54 -8.64
C TRP A 53 -2.65 -13.64 -9.64
N GLU A 54 -3.34 -12.71 -10.30
CA GLU A 54 -2.74 -11.86 -11.34
C GLU A 54 -1.62 -10.97 -10.77
N GLU A 55 -1.64 -10.65 -9.48
CA GLU A 55 -0.56 -9.89 -8.82
C GLU A 55 0.75 -10.67 -8.72
N PHE A 56 0.67 -12.01 -8.75
CA PHE A 56 1.82 -12.90 -8.69
C PHE A 56 2.28 -13.36 -10.08
N SER A 57 1.59 -12.94 -11.14
CA SER A 57 1.93 -13.31 -12.51
C SER A 57 3.22 -12.63 -12.98
N THR A 58 3.78 -13.09 -14.09
CA THR A 58 5.00 -12.54 -14.68
C THR A 58 4.88 -11.08 -15.13
N SER A 59 3.65 -10.57 -15.32
CA SER A 59 3.43 -9.14 -15.58
C SER A 59 3.60 -8.25 -14.34
N GLY A 60 3.79 -8.84 -13.17
CA GLY A 60 3.98 -8.13 -11.91
C GLY A 60 2.69 -7.49 -11.37
N PRO A 61 2.80 -6.84 -10.20
CA PRO A 61 1.66 -6.24 -9.54
C PRO A 61 1.11 -5.06 -10.34
N SER A 62 -0.21 -5.04 -10.56
CA SER A 62 -0.82 -4.08 -11.50
C SER A 62 -2.08 -3.39 -10.98
N SER A 63 -2.85 -4.00 -10.07
CA SER A 63 -4.07 -3.35 -9.57
C SER A 63 -3.80 -2.32 -8.46
N GLY A 64 -2.63 -2.40 -7.81
CA GLY A 64 -2.30 -1.67 -6.58
C GLY A 64 -2.65 -2.42 -5.30
N ILE A 65 -3.44 -3.51 -5.38
CA ILE A 65 -3.80 -4.31 -4.20
C ILE A 65 -2.56 -4.94 -3.56
N PHE A 66 -1.49 -5.18 -4.31
CA PHE A 66 -0.28 -5.78 -3.75
C PHE A 66 0.33 -4.92 -2.63
N THR A 67 0.42 -3.59 -2.82
CA THR A 67 0.88 -2.68 -1.75
C THR A 67 -0.07 -2.66 -0.55
N VAL A 68 -1.37 -2.89 -0.76
CA VAL A 68 -2.37 -3.00 0.30
C VAL A 68 -2.15 -4.29 1.10
N LEU A 69 -1.97 -5.43 0.43
CA LEU A 69 -1.70 -6.72 1.06
C LEU A 69 -0.38 -6.70 1.83
N LEU A 70 0.67 -6.11 1.26
CA LEU A 70 1.94 -5.88 1.94
C LEU A 70 1.76 -5.03 3.21
N SER A 71 0.98 -3.95 3.11
CA SER A 71 0.70 -3.07 4.26
C SER A 71 -0.10 -3.74 5.37
N LEU A 72 -0.93 -4.72 5.02
CA LEU A 72 -1.71 -5.53 5.96
C LEU A 72 -0.90 -6.70 6.55
N GLY A 73 0.38 -6.85 6.19
CA GLY A 73 1.20 -7.95 6.66
C GLY A 73 0.73 -9.31 6.14
N ALA A 74 0.27 -9.35 4.89
CA ALA A 74 -0.24 -10.57 4.29
C ALA A 74 0.84 -11.66 4.14
N GLU A 75 0.39 -12.91 4.14
CA GLU A 75 1.17 -14.10 3.81
C GLU A 75 0.59 -14.77 2.56
N VAL A 76 1.36 -15.64 1.92
CA VAL A 76 0.88 -16.52 0.85
C VAL A 76 0.91 -17.97 1.31
N ILE A 77 -0.06 -18.75 0.83
CA ILE A 77 -0.03 -20.20 0.90
C ILE A 77 0.52 -20.73 -0.41
N ILE A 78 1.59 -21.51 -0.31
CA ILE A 78 2.20 -22.23 -1.42
C ILE A 78 1.89 -23.71 -1.22
N ASP A 79 1.14 -24.28 -2.15
CA ASP A 79 0.79 -25.70 -2.18
C ASP A 79 1.66 -26.41 -3.23
N GLY A 80 2.41 -27.43 -2.80
CA GLY A 80 3.12 -28.39 -3.65
C GLY A 80 2.43 -29.76 -3.62
N LEU A 81 3.04 -30.76 -4.26
CA LEU A 81 2.49 -32.13 -4.27
C LEU A 81 2.44 -32.77 -2.88
N ASP A 82 3.49 -32.57 -2.08
CA ASP A 82 3.68 -33.24 -0.79
C ASP A 82 3.70 -32.26 0.40
N GLU A 83 3.78 -30.95 0.15
CA GLU A 83 3.93 -29.95 1.18
C GLU A 83 3.03 -28.73 0.96
N ARG A 84 2.63 -28.13 2.08
CA ARG A 84 1.89 -26.87 2.12
C ARG A 84 2.59 -25.95 3.10
N ARG A 85 3.03 -24.80 2.62
CA ARG A 85 3.80 -23.85 3.42
C ARG A 85 3.23 -22.44 3.34
N ARG A 86 3.56 -21.64 4.37
CA ARG A 86 3.26 -20.21 4.43
C ARG A 86 4.56 -19.43 4.28
N MET A 87 4.48 -18.30 3.62
CA MET A 87 5.58 -17.35 3.45
C MET A 87 5.01 -15.95 3.53
N SER A 88 5.70 -15.02 4.18
CA SER A 88 5.22 -13.64 4.17
C SER A 88 5.25 -13.06 2.75
N LEU A 89 4.30 -12.20 2.43
CA LEU A 89 4.26 -11.56 1.10
C LEU A 89 5.51 -10.70 0.85
N GLU A 90 6.07 -10.13 1.93
CA GLU A 90 7.32 -9.36 1.91
C GLU A 90 8.52 -10.27 1.57
N GLU A 91 8.66 -11.45 2.18
CA GLU A 91 9.69 -12.41 1.80
C GLU A 91 9.54 -12.88 0.35
N LEU A 92 8.31 -13.17 -0.09
CA LEU A 92 8.05 -13.57 -1.47
C LEU A 92 8.51 -12.50 -2.46
N LEU A 93 8.41 -11.22 -2.08
CA LEU A 93 8.87 -10.10 -2.87
C LEU A 93 10.40 -10.08 -3.01
N TYR A 94 11.12 -10.19 -1.89
CA TYR A 94 12.57 -10.02 -1.85
C TYR A 94 13.37 -11.20 -2.42
N VAL A 95 12.81 -12.41 -2.46
CA VAL A 95 13.54 -13.60 -2.97
C VAL A 95 13.49 -13.70 -4.51
N GLU A 96 13.30 -12.59 -5.22
CA GLU A 96 13.28 -12.51 -6.69
C GLU A 96 12.28 -13.49 -7.36
N THR A 97 11.04 -13.01 -7.52
CA THR A 97 10.15 -13.27 -8.66
C THR A 97 9.98 -14.75 -9.04
N LEU A 98 8.94 -15.42 -8.53
CA LEU A 98 8.44 -16.75 -8.96
C LEU A 98 9.41 -17.95 -8.88
N SER A 99 10.72 -17.74 -8.71
CA SER A 99 11.74 -18.80 -8.65
C SER A 99 11.64 -19.63 -7.37
N THR A 100 11.03 -19.08 -6.32
CA THR A 100 10.74 -19.75 -5.04
C THR A 100 9.52 -20.64 -5.09
N VAL A 101 8.67 -20.50 -6.10
CA VAL A 101 7.58 -21.43 -6.39
C VAL A 101 8.18 -22.47 -7.32
N GLY A 102 8.43 -23.66 -6.77
CA GLY A 102 8.97 -24.79 -7.54
C GLY A 102 8.06 -25.15 -8.72
N GLU A 103 8.60 -25.90 -9.68
CA GLU A 103 7.88 -26.30 -10.92
C GLU A 103 6.55 -27.04 -10.67
N GLN A 104 6.32 -27.53 -9.44
CA GLN A 104 5.13 -28.27 -9.01
C GLN A 104 4.43 -27.62 -7.81
N GLU A 105 4.74 -26.36 -7.53
CA GLU A 105 4.08 -25.55 -6.51
C GLU A 105 3.15 -24.52 -7.16
N LEU A 106 2.14 -24.08 -6.43
CA LEU A 106 1.28 -22.96 -6.81
C LEU A 106 0.90 -22.12 -5.59
N ILE A 107 0.74 -20.81 -5.79
CA ILE A 107 0.16 -19.93 -4.77
C ILE A 107 -1.36 -20.13 -4.80
N SER A 108 -1.91 -20.76 -3.77
CA SER A 108 -3.32 -21.14 -3.72
C SER A 108 -4.19 -20.10 -3.02
N ALA A 109 -3.59 -19.32 -2.12
CA ALA A 109 -4.29 -18.29 -1.36
C ALA A 109 -3.34 -17.22 -0.81
N VAL A 110 -3.92 -16.07 -0.50
CA VAL A 110 -3.33 -15.01 0.33
C VAL A 110 -4.02 -15.04 1.69
N ILE A 111 -3.25 -14.95 2.76
CA ILE A 111 -3.75 -14.85 4.13
C ILE A 111 -3.53 -13.43 4.62
N VAL A 112 -4.56 -12.82 5.19
CA VAL A 112 -4.48 -11.50 5.81
C VAL A 112 -4.90 -11.62 7.28
N PRO A 113 -4.09 -11.17 8.25
CA PRO A 113 -4.48 -11.19 9.66
C PRO A 113 -5.68 -10.27 9.91
N GLU A 114 -6.50 -10.57 10.91
CA GLU A 114 -7.55 -9.67 11.35
C GLU A 114 -6.98 -8.34 11.86
N MET A 115 -7.71 -7.26 11.61
CA MET A 115 -7.42 -5.99 12.26
C MET A 115 -7.83 -6.09 13.74
N LYS A 116 -6.91 -5.78 14.64
CA LYS A 116 -7.22 -5.64 16.07
C LYS A 116 -8.00 -4.33 16.29
N ASN A 117 -8.68 -4.22 17.43
CA ASN A 117 -9.43 -3.01 17.83
C ASN A 117 -8.53 -1.80 18.19
N SER A 118 -7.44 -1.59 17.45
CA SER A 118 -6.62 -0.38 17.52
C SER A 118 -7.20 0.70 16.62
N GLU A 119 -6.97 1.95 16.99
CA GLU A 119 -7.23 3.07 16.09
C GLU A 119 -6.22 3.00 14.93
N THR A 120 -6.74 2.91 13.70
CA THR A 120 -5.93 2.79 12.50
C THR A 120 -6.21 3.96 11.56
N ILE A 121 -5.15 4.61 11.11
CA ILE A 121 -5.17 5.65 10.10
C ILE A 121 -4.65 5.04 8.80
N THR A 122 -5.46 5.08 7.74
CA THR A 122 -5.13 4.47 6.46
C THR A 122 -5.32 5.43 5.31
N SER A 123 -4.57 5.21 4.23
CA SER A 123 -4.86 5.80 2.92
C SER A 123 -4.23 4.98 1.82
N HIS A 124 -4.92 4.90 0.69
CA HIS A 124 -4.36 4.41 -0.56
C HIS A 124 -4.40 5.54 -1.60
N TYR A 125 -3.27 5.78 -2.27
CA TYR A 125 -3.16 6.78 -3.33
C TYR A 125 -2.72 6.13 -4.63
N GLN A 126 -3.27 6.65 -5.73
CA GLN A 126 -2.87 6.32 -7.08
C GLN A 126 -2.63 7.63 -7.81
N VAL A 127 -1.38 7.87 -8.22
CA VAL A 127 -0.99 9.04 -9.01
C VAL A 127 -0.88 8.60 -10.45
N MET A 128 -1.65 9.24 -11.32
CA MET A 128 -1.73 8.94 -12.76
C MET A 128 -1.14 10.11 -13.56
N THR A 129 -0.66 9.85 -14.77
CA THR A 129 -0.29 10.92 -15.73
C THR A 129 -1.52 11.67 -16.26
N GLY A 130 -2.71 11.07 -16.15
CA GLY A 130 -3.97 11.64 -16.63
C GLY A 130 -5.20 10.91 -16.11
N PRO A 131 -6.41 11.46 -16.32
CA PRO A 131 -7.65 10.90 -15.76
C PRO A 131 -8.13 9.60 -16.43
N TYR A 132 -7.60 9.28 -17.62
CA TYR A 132 -7.99 8.09 -18.42
C TYR A 132 -6.87 7.05 -18.52
N GLU A 133 -5.79 7.26 -17.78
CA GLU A 133 -4.62 6.40 -17.81
C GLU A 133 -4.88 5.14 -17.01
N LYS A 134 -4.35 4.02 -17.52
CA LYS A 134 -4.56 2.70 -16.91
C LYS A 134 -3.50 2.37 -15.86
N ASP A 135 -2.30 2.91 -16.04
CA ASP A 135 -1.15 2.63 -15.21
C ASP A 135 -0.80 3.86 -14.36
N SER A 136 -0.67 3.65 -13.06
CA SER A 136 -0.23 4.67 -12.13
C SER A 136 1.27 4.86 -12.22
N ILE A 137 1.70 6.12 -12.14
CA ILE A 137 3.12 6.50 -11.95
C ILE A 137 3.59 5.98 -10.60
N ILE A 138 2.76 6.18 -9.57
CA ILE A 138 3.02 5.68 -8.24
C ILE A 138 1.71 5.29 -7.56
N ARG A 139 1.75 4.16 -6.86
CA ARG A 139 0.71 3.71 -5.94
C ARG A 139 1.32 3.68 -4.54
N ALA A 140 0.55 4.09 -3.55
CA ALA A 140 1.03 4.16 -2.18
C ALA A 140 -0.04 3.67 -1.21
N SER A 141 0.34 2.79 -0.29
CA SER A 141 -0.52 2.31 0.78
C SER A 141 0.10 2.68 2.12
N PHE A 142 -0.68 3.38 2.94
CA PHE A 142 -0.30 3.82 4.27
C PHE A 142 -1.21 3.13 5.29
N LEU A 143 -0.61 2.48 6.27
CA LEU A 143 -1.29 1.97 7.46
C LEU A 143 -0.50 2.41 8.68
N VAL A 144 -1.15 3.12 9.59
CA VAL A 144 -0.58 3.57 10.86
C VAL A 144 -1.52 3.18 11.99
N GLU A 145 -0.99 2.48 13.00
CA GLU A 145 -1.73 2.08 14.19
C GLU A 145 -1.34 2.98 15.36
N LEU A 146 -2.33 3.52 16.05
CA LEU A 146 -2.11 4.35 17.23
C LEU A 146 -2.35 3.54 18.52
N ASP A 147 -1.54 3.80 19.54
CA ASP A 147 -1.77 3.29 20.89
C ASP A 147 -2.85 4.11 21.61
N SER A 148 -3.19 3.68 22.83
CA SER A 148 -4.17 4.37 23.69
C SER A 148 -3.76 5.79 24.10
N ASN A 149 -2.52 6.22 23.83
CA ASN A 149 -2.01 7.57 24.09
C ASN A 149 -1.89 8.40 22.80
N ASN A 150 -2.53 7.96 21.71
CA ASN A 150 -2.49 8.62 20.40
C ASN A 150 -1.07 8.69 19.81
N LYS A 151 -0.20 7.73 20.14
CA LYS A 151 1.16 7.61 19.58
C LYS A 151 1.23 6.50 18.56
N VAL A 152 2.06 6.69 17.53
CA VAL A 152 2.29 5.67 16.50
C VAL A 152 2.91 4.42 17.14
N SER A 153 2.08 3.39 17.30
CA SER A 153 2.45 2.10 17.86
C SER A 153 3.00 1.17 16.80
N ASN A 154 2.51 1.28 15.56
CA ASN A 154 2.98 0.52 14.40
C ASN A 154 2.70 1.29 13.10
N SER A 155 3.41 0.94 12.04
CA SER A 155 3.17 1.51 10.72
C SER A 155 3.70 0.57 9.64
N SER A 156 2.96 0.42 8.56
CA SER A 156 3.40 -0.23 7.33
C SER A 156 3.10 0.67 6.15
N ILE A 157 4.14 1.10 5.45
CA ILE A 157 4.03 2.07 4.36
C ILE A 157 4.73 1.49 3.13
N TRP A 158 3.99 1.30 2.05
CA TRP A 158 4.47 0.67 0.82
C TRP A 158 4.19 1.52 -0.40
N PHE A 159 5.14 1.55 -1.33
CA PHE A 159 5.03 2.22 -2.61
C PHE A 159 5.28 1.24 -3.75
N ASP A 160 4.47 1.34 -4.80
CA ASP A 160 4.78 0.79 -6.12
C ASP A 160 5.05 1.99 -7.03
N VAL A 161 6.30 2.12 -7.49
CA VAL A 161 6.77 3.26 -8.29
C VAL A 161 6.78 2.98 -9.79
N GLY A 162 6.13 1.90 -10.24
CA GLY A 162 6.04 1.53 -11.66
C GLY A 162 7.33 0.97 -12.25
N SER A 163 8.43 0.98 -11.51
CA SER A 163 9.70 0.35 -11.87
C SER A 163 10.09 -0.70 -10.82
N GLY A 164 10.06 -1.97 -11.21
CA GLY A 164 10.46 -3.08 -10.36
C GLY A 164 9.42 -3.45 -9.30
N LEU A 165 9.91 -3.97 -8.18
CA LEU A 165 9.08 -4.47 -7.08
C LEU A 165 8.66 -3.33 -6.14
N PRO A 166 7.48 -3.41 -5.51
CA PRO A 166 7.10 -2.47 -4.47
C PRO A 166 8.15 -2.33 -3.36
N ILE A 167 8.26 -1.13 -2.81
CA ILE A 167 9.31 -0.74 -1.86
C ILE A 167 8.65 -0.29 -0.57
N ARG A 168 9.18 -0.78 0.56
CA ARG A 168 8.78 -0.38 1.89
C ARG A 168 9.44 0.94 2.30
N PHE A 169 8.67 1.86 2.89
CA PHE A 169 9.18 3.15 3.32
C PHE A 169 9.68 3.15 4.77
N GLU A 170 10.64 2.28 5.07
CA GLU A 170 11.12 2.08 6.44
C GLU A 170 11.63 3.35 7.14
N SER A 171 12.26 4.27 6.40
CA SER A 171 12.79 5.49 7.01
C SER A 171 11.66 6.41 7.50
N ALA A 172 10.52 6.44 6.80
CA ALA A 172 9.33 7.14 7.26
C ALA A 172 8.69 6.42 8.46
N GLU A 173 8.57 5.08 8.42
CA GLU A 173 8.06 4.28 9.54
C GLU A 173 8.88 4.53 10.83
N LYS A 174 10.22 4.48 10.73
CA LYS A 174 11.14 4.77 11.84
C LYS A 174 11.01 6.21 12.33
N LEU A 175 10.77 7.15 11.43
CA LEU A 175 10.63 8.57 11.77
C LEU A 175 9.38 8.83 12.61
N ILE A 176 8.25 8.21 12.27
CA ILE A 176 6.98 8.46 12.96
C ILE A 176 6.77 7.59 14.21
N LYS A 177 7.46 6.44 14.32
CA LYS A 177 7.32 5.49 15.44
C LYS A 177 7.43 6.17 16.81
N GLY A 178 6.48 5.87 17.70
CA GLY A 178 6.44 6.36 19.08
C GLY A 178 6.09 7.84 19.24
N ARG A 179 5.87 8.57 18.13
CA ARG A 179 5.49 9.98 18.16
C ARG A 179 3.96 10.13 18.22
N PRO A 180 3.44 11.15 18.92
CA PRO A 180 2.01 11.47 18.87
C PRO A 180 1.58 11.85 17.45
N TRP A 181 0.43 11.37 17.00
CA TRP A 181 -0.16 11.80 15.73
C TRP A 181 -0.68 13.23 15.89
N SER A 182 0.14 14.21 15.49
CA SER A 182 -0.01 15.62 15.88
C SER A 182 0.58 16.58 14.85
N ARG A 183 0.30 17.88 14.99
CA ARG A 183 0.87 18.93 14.13
C ARG A 183 2.40 18.97 14.25
N GLU A 184 2.94 18.68 15.43
CA GLU A 184 4.37 18.62 15.69
C GLU A 184 5.03 17.48 14.90
N LEU A 185 4.35 16.34 14.73
CA LEU A 185 4.82 15.26 13.87
C LEU A 185 4.96 15.71 12.42
N GLU A 186 3.95 16.40 11.89
CA GLU A 186 3.96 16.95 10.52
C GLU A 186 5.13 17.92 10.32
N GLN A 187 5.33 18.87 11.23
CA GLN A 187 6.44 19.82 11.17
C GLN A 187 7.81 19.13 11.18
N GLN A 188 7.96 18.09 12.00
CA GLN A 188 9.20 17.31 12.06
C GLN A 188 9.44 16.54 10.75
N VAL A 189 8.42 15.87 10.21
CA VAL A 189 8.53 15.15 8.93
C VAL A 189 8.86 16.12 7.80
N SER A 190 8.19 17.28 7.75
CA SER A 190 8.44 18.34 6.77
C SER A 190 9.87 18.89 6.85
N SER A 191 10.37 19.11 8.07
CA SER A 191 11.74 19.57 8.30
C SER A 191 12.77 18.56 7.81
N VAL A 192 12.56 17.26 8.03
CA VAL A 192 13.48 16.20 7.55
C VAL A 192 13.44 16.09 6.03
N ILE A 193 12.25 16.19 5.41
CA ILE A 193 12.13 16.23 3.95
C ILE A 193 12.93 17.43 3.37
N SER A 194 12.81 18.59 4.02
CA SER A 194 13.42 19.85 3.57
C SER A 194 14.94 19.92 3.76
N SER A 195 15.51 19.22 4.75
CA SER A 195 16.96 19.16 4.93
C SER A 195 17.67 18.32 3.88
N GLY A 196 16.91 17.62 3.02
CA GLY A 196 17.45 16.68 2.03
C GLY A 196 17.88 15.34 2.64
N ASP A 197 17.78 15.19 3.97
CA ASP A 197 18.17 14.00 4.70
C ASP A 197 17.10 12.91 4.59
N GLY A 198 17.46 11.81 3.93
CA GLY A 198 17.04 10.46 4.35
C GLY A 198 15.61 9.98 4.08
N ILE A 199 14.61 10.85 3.88
CA ILE A 199 13.26 10.41 3.51
C ILE A 199 13.27 10.10 2.00
N GLY A 200 13.44 8.82 1.69
CA GLY A 200 13.50 8.28 0.32
C GLY A 200 14.89 8.21 -0.29
N GLY A 201 15.94 8.63 0.43
CA GLY A 201 17.33 8.54 -0.05
C GLY A 201 17.89 7.11 -0.05
N SER A 202 17.32 6.22 0.74
CA SER A 202 17.65 4.78 0.79
C SER A 202 16.81 3.94 -0.18
N LEU A 203 15.80 4.54 -0.81
CA LEU A 203 15.02 3.84 -1.83
C LEU A 203 15.87 3.91 -3.10
N GLU A 204 16.20 2.76 -3.70
CA GLU A 204 16.95 2.66 -4.96
C GLU A 204 16.09 3.11 -6.16
N ILE A 205 15.64 4.36 -6.10
CA ILE A 205 14.71 4.97 -7.05
C ILE A 205 15.56 5.80 -8.02
N GLY A 206 15.60 5.35 -9.28
CA GLY A 206 16.45 5.93 -10.32
C GLY A 206 16.07 7.36 -10.71
N GLU A 207 14.85 7.83 -10.40
CA GLU A 207 14.32 9.10 -10.89
C GLU A 207 14.03 10.09 -9.75
N GLY A 208 14.66 11.28 -9.80
CA GLY A 208 14.53 12.30 -8.76
C GLY A 208 13.10 12.80 -8.52
N PHE A 209 12.21 12.72 -9.51
CA PHE A 209 10.80 13.12 -9.34
C PHE A 209 10.01 12.11 -8.49
N GLN A 210 10.31 10.81 -8.58
CA GLN A 210 9.62 9.76 -7.82
C GLN A 210 9.90 9.94 -6.31
N LYS A 211 11.12 10.32 -5.94
CA LYS A 211 11.46 10.69 -4.56
C LYS A 211 10.63 11.86 -4.05
N VAL A 212 10.45 12.91 -4.86
CA VAL A 212 9.59 14.06 -4.51
C VAL A 212 8.14 13.64 -4.34
N LEU A 213 7.61 12.80 -5.24
CA LEU A 213 6.26 12.26 -5.14
C LEU A 213 6.03 11.49 -3.84
N ILE A 214 6.94 10.59 -3.48
CA ILE A 214 6.88 9.80 -2.24
C ILE A 214 6.83 10.71 -1.01
N GLN A 215 7.71 11.72 -0.97
CA GLN A 215 7.76 12.70 0.11
C GLN A 215 6.46 13.50 0.22
N ASN A 216 5.92 13.97 -0.92
CA ASN A 216 4.68 14.72 -0.96
C ASN A 216 3.47 13.85 -0.57
N LEU A 217 3.44 12.58 -0.95
CA LEU A 217 2.39 11.64 -0.55
C LEU A 217 2.41 11.36 0.96
N LEU A 218 3.59 11.26 1.58
CA LEU A 218 3.71 11.16 3.04
C LEU A 218 3.16 12.40 3.74
N LEU A 219 3.51 13.60 3.27
CA LEU A 219 2.98 14.85 3.84
C LEU A 219 1.47 14.98 3.61
N LYS A 220 0.98 14.57 2.45
CA LYS A 220 -0.44 14.56 2.12
C LYS A 220 -1.20 13.64 3.08
N PHE A 221 -0.72 12.42 3.28
CA PHE A 221 -1.27 11.46 4.24
C PHE A 221 -1.36 12.06 5.65
N ILE A 222 -0.26 12.60 6.15
CA ILE A 222 -0.25 13.20 7.49
C ILE A 222 -1.25 14.36 7.57
N ASN A 223 -1.25 15.29 6.62
CA ASN A 223 -2.12 16.46 6.65
C ASN A 223 -3.62 16.09 6.55
N GLU A 224 -4.00 15.12 5.71
CA GLU A 224 -5.40 14.69 5.59
C GLU A 224 -5.96 14.08 6.88
N HIS A 225 -5.09 13.47 7.69
CA HIS A 225 -5.47 12.80 8.94
C HIS A 225 -5.06 13.58 10.20
N LEU A 226 -4.60 14.82 10.05
CA LEU A 226 -4.40 15.76 11.16
C LEU A 226 -5.54 16.79 11.29
N GLY A 227 -6.45 16.85 10.32
CA GLY A 227 -7.59 17.76 10.34
C GLY A 227 -8.62 17.36 11.39
N GLU A 228 -9.11 18.35 12.16
CA GLU A 228 -10.27 18.22 13.04
C GLU A 228 -11.42 17.48 12.33
N PHE A 229 -12.17 16.65 13.05
CA PHE A 229 -13.42 16.02 12.59
C PHE A 229 -14.39 17.09 12.03
N GLY A 230 -14.23 17.49 10.76
CA GLY A 230 -14.91 18.69 10.29
C GLY A 230 -14.31 19.35 9.05
N GLN A 231 -13.98 18.57 8.02
CA GLN A 231 -14.12 18.88 6.58
C GLN A 231 -13.19 17.91 5.84
N GLY A 232 -13.76 16.80 5.37
CA GLY A 232 -13.03 15.88 4.51
C GLY A 232 -12.51 16.60 3.26
N PRO A 233 -11.44 16.09 2.63
CA PRO A 233 -10.90 16.70 1.43
C PRO A 233 -12.00 16.84 0.37
N SER A 234 -12.31 18.10 0.02
CA SER A 234 -13.14 18.42 -1.12
C SER A 234 -12.48 17.83 -2.36
N ARG A 235 -13.18 16.90 -3.04
CA ARG A 235 -12.98 16.43 -4.43
C ARG A 235 -11.52 16.41 -4.94
N TYR A 236 -11.04 15.21 -5.28
CA TYR A 236 -9.94 14.93 -6.23
C TYR A 236 -9.18 16.19 -6.69
N GLN A 237 -8.23 16.66 -5.90
CA GLN A 237 -7.30 17.67 -6.39
C GLN A 237 -6.37 17.00 -7.39
N PHE A 238 -6.56 17.34 -8.66
CA PHE A 238 -5.55 17.14 -9.69
C PHE A 238 -4.33 17.94 -9.24
N ILE A 239 -3.26 17.26 -8.81
CA ILE A 239 -1.99 17.90 -8.54
C ILE A 239 -1.29 18.03 -9.89
N ASP A 240 -1.24 19.26 -10.40
CA ASP A 240 -0.42 19.58 -11.57
C ASP A 240 1.06 19.55 -11.17
N LEU A 241 1.69 18.40 -11.41
CA LEU A 241 3.08 18.12 -11.08
C LEU A 241 4.07 19.07 -11.77
N GLU A 242 3.75 19.62 -12.95
CA GLU A 242 4.63 20.59 -13.61
C GLU A 242 4.70 21.89 -12.83
N SER A 243 3.57 22.34 -12.26
CA SER A 243 3.52 23.56 -11.47
C SER A 243 4.33 23.45 -10.16
N GLU A 244 4.25 22.32 -9.45
CA GLU A 244 4.98 22.11 -8.19
C GLU A 244 6.49 21.94 -8.39
N LEU A 245 6.91 21.24 -9.46
CA LEU A 245 8.33 21.05 -9.79
C LEU A 245 8.99 22.36 -10.26
N THR A 246 8.23 23.27 -10.89
CA THR A 246 8.74 24.56 -11.33
C THR A 246 8.97 25.52 -10.17
N VAL A 247 8.13 25.49 -9.13
CA VAL A 247 8.31 26.33 -7.93
C VAL A 247 9.58 25.94 -7.16
N ARG A 248 9.90 24.63 -7.06
CA ARG A 248 11.11 24.16 -6.36
C ARG A 248 12.41 24.38 -7.13
N LYS A 249 12.37 24.63 -8.44
CA LYS A 249 13.57 25.01 -9.23
C LYS A 249 13.95 26.49 -9.11
N ASN A 250 13.04 27.32 -8.63
CA ASN A 250 13.20 28.78 -8.55
C ASN A 250 13.39 29.33 -7.13
N ASN A 251 13.52 28.45 -6.12
CA ASN A 251 13.90 28.76 -4.74
C ASN A 251 15.20 28.02 -4.39
#